data_AF-N9V9E4-F1
#
_entry.id   AF-N9V9E4-F1
#
_cell.length_a   1.000
_cell.length_b   1.000
_cell.length_c   1.000
_cell.angle_alpha   90.00
_cell.angle_beta   90.00
_cell.angle_gamma   90.00
#
_symmetry.space_group_name_H-M   'P 1'
#
loop_
_entity.id
_entity.type
_entity.pdbx_description
1 polymer ?
#
loop_
_entity_poly.entity_id
_entity_poly.type
_entity_poly.pdbx_seq_one_letter_code
_entity_poly.pdbx_strand_id
1 'polypeptide(L)'
;MKCYPALLLLLATTAAQAGDDCNEPTTQAAMNICAMQDYARADAALNAAYKKLVSTLDKAQLGRLKTAQRAWIGFRDAQCDYEAGAYEGGSIAPLIHSGCLSTLTEQRTKALTALLDMP
;
A
#
# COMPACT_ATOMS: atom_id res chain seq x y z
N MET A 1 54.46 -20.40 25.18
CA MET A 1 53.87 -19.39 24.26
C MET A 1 52.36 -19.42 24.49
N LYS A 2 51.76 -18.30 24.91
CA LYS A 2 50.38 -18.23 25.42
C LYS A 2 49.42 -17.87 24.27
N CYS A 3 48.38 -18.67 24.08
CA CYS A 3 47.25 -18.38 23.19
C CYS A 3 46.35 -17.30 23.80
N TYR A 4 45.94 -16.31 23.00
CA TYR A 4 44.85 -15.40 23.35
C TYR A 4 43.73 -15.56 22.31
N PRO A 5 42.48 -15.83 22.70
CA PRO A 5 41.36 -15.84 21.77
C PRO A 5 40.99 -14.39 21.44
N ALA A 6 41.01 -14.04 20.15
CA ALA A 6 40.51 -12.76 19.67
C ALA A 6 38.98 -12.75 19.80
N LEU A 7 38.47 -12.02 20.79
CA LEU A 7 37.06 -11.81 21.03
C LEU A 7 36.54 -10.76 20.02
N LEU A 8 35.87 -11.21 18.97
CA LEU A 8 35.14 -10.36 18.03
C LEU A 8 33.84 -9.85 18.68
N LEU A 9 33.83 -8.58 19.08
CA LEU A 9 32.62 -7.86 19.50
C LEU A 9 31.76 -7.53 18.27
N LEU A 10 30.66 -8.25 18.09
CA LEU A 10 29.58 -7.89 17.18
C LEU A 10 28.80 -6.71 17.76
N LEU A 11 29.02 -5.51 17.22
CA LEU A 11 28.17 -4.35 17.48
C LEU A 11 26.84 -4.55 16.72
N ALA A 12 25.83 -5.07 17.42
CA ALA A 12 24.46 -5.06 16.92
C ALA A 12 23.93 -3.61 17.02
N THR A 13 24.00 -2.86 15.93
CA THR A 13 23.28 -1.58 15.82
C THR A 13 21.80 -1.88 15.67
N THR A 14 21.05 -1.78 16.75
CA THR A 14 19.58 -1.71 16.68
C THR A 14 19.22 -0.37 16.04
N ALA A 15 18.89 -0.37 14.75
CA ALA A 15 18.15 0.75 14.16
C ALA A 15 16.78 0.77 14.83
N ALA A 16 16.57 1.69 15.77
CA ALA A 16 15.24 1.97 16.29
C ALA A 16 14.41 2.50 15.13
N GLN A 17 13.48 1.69 14.62
CA GLN A 17 12.48 2.16 13.69
C GLN A 17 11.53 3.05 14.51
N ALA A 18 11.81 4.35 14.57
CA ALA A 18 10.84 5.30 15.06
C ALA A 18 9.62 5.18 14.15
N GLY A 19 8.48 4.78 14.70
CA GLY A 19 7.22 4.92 13.98
C GLY A 19 6.96 6.41 13.84
N ASP A 20 7.01 6.92 12.61
CA ASP A 20 6.77 8.34 12.36
C ASP A 20 5.35 8.72 12.80
N ASP A 21 5.21 9.86 13.49
CA ASP A 21 3.91 10.42 13.84
C ASP A 21 3.26 10.99 12.57
N CYS A 22 2.30 10.23 12.02
CA CYS A 22 1.59 10.62 10.81
C CYS A 22 0.52 11.69 11.02
N ASN A 23 0.37 12.23 12.23
CA ASN A 23 -0.50 13.39 12.46
C ASN A 23 0.12 14.68 11.92
N GLU A 24 1.45 14.85 12.07
CA GLU A 24 2.18 16.05 11.62
C GLU A 24 3.57 15.69 11.06
N PRO A 25 3.64 15.00 9.90
CA PRO A 25 4.93 14.67 9.29
C PRO A 25 5.65 15.93 8.79
N THR A 26 6.83 16.22 9.34
CA THR A 26 7.59 17.45 9.02
C THR A 26 8.71 17.25 8.00
N THR A 27 9.05 16.01 7.66
CA THR A 27 10.08 15.69 6.65
C THR A 27 9.47 14.95 5.47
N GLN A 28 10.07 15.08 4.28
CA GLN A 28 9.60 14.36 3.10
C GLN A 28 9.68 12.84 3.28
N ALA A 29 10.68 12.34 4.02
CA ALA A 29 10.77 10.92 4.33
C ALA A 29 9.59 10.45 5.19
N ALA A 30 9.26 11.20 6.26
CA ALA A 30 8.10 10.91 7.11
C ALA A 30 6.79 11.01 6.31
N MET A 31 6.62 12.02 5.45
CA MET A 31 5.46 12.16 4.56
C MET A 31 5.31 10.93 3.64
N ASN A 32 6.41 10.47 3.02
CA ASN A 32 6.40 9.28 2.16
C ASN A 32 6.00 8.02 2.94
N ILE A 33 6.53 7.85 4.16
CA ILE A 33 6.20 6.72 5.03
C ILE A 33 4.71 6.74 5.40
N CYS A 34 4.19 7.89 5.82
CA CYS A 34 2.79 8.03 6.17
C CYS A 34 1.87 7.74 4.98
N ALA A 35 2.17 8.25 3.79
CA ALA A 35 1.38 7.97 2.60
C ALA A 35 1.38 6.47 2.22
N MET A 36 2.50 5.75 2.41
CA MET A 36 2.51 4.30 2.25
C MET A 36 1.66 3.58 3.30
N GLN A 37 1.67 4.04 4.55
CA GLN A 37 0.80 3.49 5.60
C GLN A 37 -0.68 3.74 5.31
N ASP A 38 -1.01 4.91 4.77
CA ASP A 38 -2.37 5.26 4.34
C ASP A 38 -2.85 4.32 3.25
N TYR A 39 -2.03 4.12 2.21
CA TYR A 39 -2.32 3.15 1.17
C TYR A 39 -2.49 1.72 1.74
N ALA A 40 -1.63 1.28 2.67
CA ALA A 40 -1.78 -0.03 3.29
C ALA A 40 -3.11 -0.20 4.03
N ARG A 41 -3.61 0.86 4.70
CA ARG A 41 -4.94 0.86 5.32
C ARG A 41 -6.06 0.81 4.28
N ALA A 42 -5.94 1.58 3.20
CA ALA A 42 -6.90 1.53 2.09
C ALA A 42 -6.95 0.14 1.44
N ASP A 43 -5.80 -0.50 1.20
CA ASP A 43 -5.72 -1.84 0.62
C ASP A 43 -6.31 -2.91 1.54
N ALA A 44 -6.08 -2.80 2.85
CA ALA A 44 -6.74 -3.68 3.82
C ALA A 44 -8.28 -3.55 3.76
N ALA A 45 -8.80 -2.32 3.66
CA ALA A 45 -10.23 -2.06 3.51
C ALA A 45 -10.80 -2.63 2.19
N LEU A 46 -10.07 -2.45 1.09
CA LEU A 46 -10.43 -3.02 -0.22
C LEU A 46 -10.52 -4.54 -0.14
N ASN A 47 -9.51 -5.19 0.44
CA ASN A 47 -9.48 -6.64 0.56
C ASN A 47 -10.60 -7.17 1.46
N ALA A 48 -10.98 -6.44 2.51
CA ALA A 48 -12.13 -6.79 3.35
C ALA A 48 -13.45 -6.71 2.56
N ALA A 49 -13.68 -5.63 1.81
CA ALA A 49 -14.85 -5.46 0.96
C ALA A 49 -14.92 -6.52 -0.15
N TYR A 50 -13.79 -6.81 -0.80
CA TYR A 50 -13.67 -7.86 -1.81
C TYR A 50 -14.01 -9.24 -1.25
N LYS A 51 -13.48 -9.61 -0.08
CA LYS A 51 -13.80 -10.90 0.57
C LYS A 51 -15.28 -11.01 0.90
N LYS A 52 -15.89 -9.93 1.40
CA LYS A 52 -17.32 -9.88 1.68
C LYS A 52 -18.13 -10.11 0.40
N LEU A 53 -17.83 -9.39 -0.68
CA LEU A 53 -18.49 -9.57 -1.98
C LEU A 53 -18.30 -11.00 -2.52
N VAL A 54 -17.08 -11.54 -2.52
CA VAL A 54 -16.82 -12.90 -3.01
C VAL A 54 -17.67 -13.95 -2.30
N SER A 55 -17.97 -13.76 -1.01
CA SER A 55 -18.81 -14.71 -0.26
C SER A 55 -20.27 -14.79 -0.71
N THR A 56 -20.75 -13.83 -1.50
CA THR A 56 -22.14 -13.79 -2.00
C THR A 56 -22.28 -14.26 -3.45
N LEU A 57 -21.17 -14.54 -4.15
CA LEU A 57 -21.17 -14.79 -5.59
C LEU A 57 -21.14 -16.28 -5.96
N ASP A 58 -21.84 -16.63 -7.03
CA ASP A 58 -21.67 -17.90 -7.71
C ASP A 58 -20.32 -17.96 -8.48
N LYS A 59 -19.99 -19.13 -9.04
CA LYS A 59 -18.72 -19.35 -9.75
C LYS A 59 -18.56 -18.45 -10.98
N ALA A 60 -19.63 -18.19 -11.73
CA ALA A 60 -19.58 -17.39 -12.94
C ALA A 60 -19.43 -15.90 -12.61
N GLN A 61 -20.18 -15.40 -11.62
CA GLN A 61 -20.07 -14.06 -11.08
C GLN A 61 -18.66 -13.81 -10.50
N LEU A 62 -18.13 -14.76 -9.71
CA LEU A 62 -16.77 -14.69 -9.18
C LEU A 62 -15.72 -14.60 -10.30
N GLY A 63 -15.87 -15.37 -11.37
CA GLY A 63 -14.98 -15.30 -12.54
C GLY A 63 -14.96 -13.91 -13.19
N ARG A 64 -16.14 -13.30 -13.36
CA ARG A 64 -16.27 -11.93 -13.88
C ARG A 64 -15.66 -10.90 -12.93
N LEU A 65 -15.93 -11.01 -11.63
CA LEU A 65 -15.36 -10.10 -10.62
C LEU A 65 -13.83 -10.18 -10.60
N LYS A 66 -13.24 -11.38 -10.61
CA LYS A 66 -11.78 -11.57 -10.66
C LYS A 66 -11.16 -10.91 -11.88
N THR A 67 -11.80 -11.03 -13.04
CA THR A 67 -11.35 -10.40 -14.29
C THR A 67 -11.37 -8.88 -14.15
N ALA A 68 -12.49 -8.31 -13.69
CA ALA A 68 -12.62 -6.88 -13.46
C ALA A 68 -11.61 -6.35 -12.43
N GLN A 69 -11.39 -7.08 -11.33
CA GLN A 69 -10.45 -6.67 -10.28
C GLN A 69 -9.01 -6.66 -10.77
N ARG A 70 -8.58 -7.66 -11.56
CA ARG A 70 -7.24 -7.70 -12.16
C ARG A 70 -7.01 -6.57 -13.16
N ALA A 71 -8.00 -6.29 -14.00
CA ALA A 71 -7.94 -5.17 -14.93
C ALA A 71 -7.85 -3.83 -14.18
N TRP A 72 -8.63 -3.68 -13.10
CA TRP A 72 -8.57 -2.48 -12.26
C TRP A 72 -7.21 -2.31 -11.58
N ILE A 73 -6.57 -3.38 -11.09
CA ILE A 73 -5.20 -3.30 -10.54
C ILE A 73 -4.23 -2.78 -11.60
N GLY A 74 -4.27 -3.33 -12.81
CA GLY A 74 -3.42 -2.87 -13.91
C GLY A 74 -3.65 -1.39 -14.26
N PHE A 75 -4.90 -0.94 -14.27
CA PHE A 75 -5.23 0.47 -14.42
C PHE A 75 -4.68 1.33 -13.27
N ARG A 76 -4.90 0.92 -12.02
CA ARG A 76 -4.47 1.66 -10.83
C ARG A 76 -2.96 1.88 -10.86
N ASP A 77 -2.20 0.81 -11.08
CA ASP A 77 -0.74 0.87 -11.03
C ASP A 77 -0.22 1.77 -12.17
N ALA A 78 -0.73 1.60 -13.40
CA ALA A 78 -0.35 2.44 -14.54
C ALA A 78 -0.72 3.93 -14.35
N GLN A 79 -1.88 4.21 -13.76
CA GLN A 79 -2.32 5.57 -13.45
C GLN A 79 -1.42 6.22 -12.40
N CYS A 80 -1.09 5.51 -11.33
CA CYS A 80 -0.26 6.05 -10.26
C CYS A 80 1.20 6.23 -10.70
N ASP A 81 1.72 5.35 -11.56
CA ASP A 81 3.02 5.53 -12.21
C ASP A 81 3.02 6.81 -13.07
N TYR A 82 1.97 7.03 -13.86
CA TYR A 82 1.83 8.24 -14.68
C TYR A 82 1.79 9.52 -13.83
N GLU A 83 0.99 9.54 -12.75
CA GLU A 83 0.89 10.70 -11.86
C GLU A 83 2.23 11.01 -11.16
N ALA A 84 2.93 9.97 -10.70
CA ALA A 84 4.22 10.13 -10.05
C ALA A 84 5.34 10.49 -11.02
N GLY A 85 5.21 10.11 -12.30
CA GLY A 85 6.21 10.36 -13.35
C GLY A 85 6.52 11.84 -13.58
N ALA A 86 5.57 12.74 -13.31
CA ALA A 86 5.80 14.19 -13.36
C ALA A 86 6.87 14.66 -12.35
N TYR A 87 7.19 13.84 -11.35
CA TYR A 87 8.12 14.14 -10.26
C TYR A 87 9.31 13.17 -10.22
N GLU A 88 9.57 12.44 -11.31
CA GLU A 88 10.63 11.43 -11.37
C GLU A 88 11.99 11.97 -10.91
N GLY A 89 12.67 11.22 -10.03
CA GLY A 89 13.92 11.62 -9.38
C GLY A 89 13.76 12.61 -8.22
N GLY A 90 12.57 13.18 -8.01
CA GLY A 90 12.24 14.04 -6.89
C GLY A 90 11.85 13.27 -5.63
N SER A 91 12.18 13.82 -4.45
CA SER A 91 11.86 13.21 -3.15
C SER A 91 10.36 13.11 -2.87
N ILE A 92 9.53 13.86 -3.60
CA ILE A 92 8.07 13.87 -3.51
C ILE A 92 7.40 12.76 -4.34
N ALA A 93 8.07 12.16 -5.32
CA ALA A 93 7.44 11.14 -6.18
C ALA A 93 6.80 9.96 -5.41
N PRO A 94 7.41 9.41 -4.34
CA PRO A 94 6.79 8.34 -3.56
C PRO A 94 5.51 8.78 -2.82
N LEU A 95 5.43 10.04 -2.39
CA LEU A 95 4.23 10.62 -1.77
C LEU A 95 3.08 10.65 -2.78
N ILE A 96 3.35 11.17 -3.99
CA ILE A 96 2.36 11.25 -5.07
C ILE A 96 1.87 9.86 -5.47
N HIS A 97 2.80 8.93 -5.70
CA HIS A 97 2.48 7.55 -6.06
C HIS A 97 1.58 6.88 -5.01
N SER A 98 1.97 6.95 -3.73
CA SER A 98 1.22 6.32 -2.63
C SER A 98 -0.14 6.98 -2.41
N GLY A 99 -0.23 8.31 -2.56
CA GLY A 99 -1.48 9.05 -2.49
C GLY A 99 -2.48 8.66 -3.59
N CYS A 100 -2.01 8.50 -4.83
CA CYS A 100 -2.81 7.96 -5.92
C CYS A 100 -3.31 6.55 -5.61
N LEU A 101 -2.41 5.67 -5.15
CA LEU A 101 -2.75 4.29 -4.79
C LEU A 101 -3.85 4.25 -3.72
N SER A 102 -3.73 5.07 -2.67
CA SER A 102 -4.75 5.18 -1.61
C SER A 102 -6.09 5.63 -2.20
N THR A 103 -6.09 6.74 -2.94
CA THR A 103 -7.31 7.34 -3.51
C THR A 103 -8.08 6.36 -4.40
N LEU A 104 -7.40 5.73 -5.36
CA LEU A 104 -8.06 4.79 -6.27
C LEU A 104 -8.53 3.53 -5.53
N THR A 105 -7.80 3.08 -4.52
CA THR A 105 -8.15 1.92 -3.69
C THR A 105 -9.39 2.20 -2.83
N GLU A 106 -9.53 3.39 -2.26
CA GLU A 106 -10.72 3.82 -1.54
C GLU A 106 -11.94 3.91 -2.45
N GLN A 107 -11.79 4.47 -3.65
CA GLN A 107 -12.85 4.54 -4.66
C GLN A 107 -13.31 3.13 -5.06
N ARG A 108 -12.37 2.21 -5.28
CA ARG A 108 -12.70 0.82 -5.59
C ARG A 108 -13.38 0.12 -4.42
N THR A 109 -12.96 0.38 -3.20
CA THR A 109 -13.62 -0.13 -1.99
C THR A 109 -15.09 0.29 -1.95
N LYS A 110 -15.39 1.57 -2.21
CA LYS A 110 -16.77 2.08 -2.31
C LYS A 110 -17.55 1.38 -3.42
N ALA A 111 -16.95 1.19 -4.59
CA ALA A 111 -17.58 0.50 -5.71
C ALA A 111 -17.89 -0.98 -5.39
N LEU A 112 -16.98 -1.70 -4.73
CA LEU A 112 -17.22 -3.09 -4.32
C LEU A 112 -18.32 -3.19 -3.25
N THR A 113 -18.34 -2.25 -2.30
CA THR A 113 -19.39 -2.20 -1.27
C THR A 113 -20.75 -1.91 -1.90
N ALA A 114 -20.86 -0.99 -2.85
CA ALA A 114 -22.12 -0.71 -3.53
C ALA A 114 -22.69 -1.94 -4.27
N LEU A 115 -21.84 -2.85 -4.75
CA LEU A 115 -22.29 -4.12 -5.36
C LEU A 115 -22.91 -5.09 -4.34
N LEU A 116 -22.62 -4.95 -3.05
CA LEU A 116 -23.27 -5.74 -2.00
C LEU A 116 -24.70 -5.28 -1.72
N ASP A 117 -25.01 -4.02 -2.01
CA ASP A 117 -26.31 -3.41 -1.74
C ASP A 117 -27.26 -3.50 -2.94
N MET A 118 -26.81 -4.04 -4.08
CA MET A 118 -27.65 -4.28 -5.25
C MET A 118 -28.47 -5.58 -5.09
N PRO A 119 -29.78 -5.55 -5.39
CA PRO A 119 -30.68 -6.70 -5.27
C PRO A 119 -30.43 -7.80 -6.31
#